data_AF-A0A929W7T3-F1
#
_entry.id   AF-A0A929W7T3-F1
#
_cell.length_a   1.000
_cell.length_b   1.000
_cell.length_c   1.000
_cell.angle_alpha   90.00
_cell.angle_beta   90.00
_cell.angle_gamma   90.00
#
_symmetry.space_group_name_H-M   'P 1'
#
loop_
_entity.id
_entity.type
_entity.pdbx_description
1 polymer ?
#
loop_
_entity_poly.entity_id
_entity_poly.type
_entity_poly.pdbx_seq_one_letter_code
_entity_poly.pdbx_strand_id
1 'polypeptide(L)'
;MSYHRPSILRGVFRLAFCLGTMLLAVACSSKSQGWQRIGQKDFQELLPQMLMAEAIYEQRSLPDSLRILGYQTVLGQRGYTLTDWDSSQVWYGRYRVSEYQEAYDYALGVLTSQQEGLRRRVDSLARIEARAYAWSSGALDSTNLLLDSVSIHHPGDYLERSFSLSPSVPYASGTDVRFAVRLHGFSPKQPGGTLRMHLRVEFTDSTQRVFDLRPLKIGMNVLSFVLPEGKMMRKASGWLRGVSPRGKSKFFAVDSFSFARFPGKTPVPAVALDEPEVAKPDTLDAPSAEEGDTF
;
A
#
# COMPACT_ATOMS: atom_id res chain seq x y z
N MET A 1 -17.13 -99.50 1.59
CA MET A 1 -18.24 -98.69 2.14
C MET A 1 -17.66 -97.67 3.11
N SER A 2 -18.06 -96.40 2.91
CA SER A 2 -17.91 -95.20 3.76
C SER A 2 -16.56 -94.82 4.37
N TYR A 3 -15.90 -93.84 3.74
CA TYR A 3 -14.99 -92.91 4.41
C TYR A 3 -15.79 -91.91 5.24
N HIS A 4 -15.62 -91.93 6.57
CA HIS A 4 -16.15 -90.90 7.47
C HIS A 4 -15.06 -89.85 7.72
N ARG A 5 -15.19 -88.68 7.08
CA ARG A 5 -14.33 -87.52 7.34
C ARG A 5 -14.65 -86.94 8.72
N PRO A 6 -13.68 -86.66 9.60
CA PRO A 6 -13.96 -86.02 10.87
C PRO A 6 -14.35 -84.55 10.67
N SER A 7 -15.60 -84.25 11.01
CA SER A 7 -16.29 -82.95 11.02
C SER A 7 -15.70 -81.93 12.01
N ILE A 8 -14.67 -82.30 12.77
CA ILE A 8 -14.13 -81.55 13.89
C ILE A 8 -13.30 -80.34 13.42
N LEU A 9 -12.57 -80.46 12.30
CA LEU A 9 -11.71 -79.39 11.79
C LEU A 9 -12.50 -78.14 11.31
N ARG A 10 -13.74 -78.34 10.85
CA ARG A 10 -14.61 -77.24 10.39
C ARG A 10 -15.24 -76.46 11.56
N GLY A 11 -15.42 -77.09 12.72
CA GLY A 11 -15.95 -76.44 13.92
C GLY A 11 -14.95 -75.46 14.54
N VAL A 12 -13.68 -75.84 14.62
CA VAL A 12 -12.62 -75.01 15.20
C VAL A 12 -12.33 -73.78 14.33
N PHE A 13 -12.32 -73.94 13.00
CA PHE A 13 -12.15 -72.81 12.07
C PHE A 13 -13.32 -71.83 12.11
N ARG A 14 -14.56 -72.32 12.27
CA ARG A 14 -15.74 -71.44 12.42
C ARG A 14 -15.73 -70.70 13.76
N LEU A 15 -15.31 -71.36 14.84
CA LEU A 15 -15.25 -70.75 16.16
C LEU A 15 -14.13 -69.71 16.26
N ALA A 16 -12.97 -69.96 15.64
CA ALA A 16 -11.89 -68.99 15.53
C ALA A 16 -12.24 -67.81 14.62
N PHE A 17 -12.96 -68.04 13.52
CA PHE A 17 -13.45 -66.97 12.64
C PHE A 17 -14.49 -66.10 13.35
N CYS A 18 -15.45 -66.70 14.07
CA CYS A 18 -16.44 -65.97 14.85
C CYS A 18 -15.79 -65.17 15.99
N LEU A 19 -14.82 -65.74 16.73
CA LEU A 19 -14.09 -65.02 17.78
C LEU A 19 -13.27 -63.85 17.20
N GLY A 20 -12.63 -64.05 16.04
CA GLY A 20 -11.91 -63.00 15.33
C GLY A 20 -12.83 -61.86 14.90
N THR A 21 -14.01 -62.16 14.36
CA THR A 21 -15.01 -61.14 13.98
C THR A 21 -15.63 -60.43 15.19
N MET A 22 -15.78 -61.12 16.33
CA MET A 22 -16.26 -60.50 17.59
C MET A 22 -15.23 -59.54 18.18
N LEU A 23 -13.93 -59.91 18.15
CA LEU A 23 -12.84 -59.03 18.61
C LEU A 23 -12.64 -57.82 17.69
N LEU A 24 -12.84 -57.96 16.38
CA LEU A 24 -12.84 -56.84 15.43
C LEU A 24 -14.07 -55.92 15.58
N ALA A 25 -15.23 -56.45 15.99
CA ALA A 25 -16.43 -55.66 16.25
C ALA A 25 -16.31 -54.83 17.55
N VAL A 26 -15.57 -55.30 18.57
CA VAL A 26 -15.34 -54.55 19.81
C VAL A 26 -14.28 -53.44 19.64
N ALA A 27 -13.37 -53.56 18.68
CA ALA A 27 -12.45 -52.48 18.31
C ALA A 27 -13.11 -51.36 17.46
N CYS A 28 -14.29 -51.62 16.91
CA CYS A 28 -15.19 -50.61 16.34
C CYS A 28 -16.31 -50.23 17.31
N SER A 29 -16.08 -50.37 18.62
CA SER A 29 -16.92 -49.70 19.62
C SER A 29 -16.73 -48.20 19.43
N SER A 30 -17.73 -47.61 18.80
CA SER A 30 -18.04 -46.19 18.85
C SER A 30 -17.74 -45.69 20.26
N LYS A 31 -16.65 -44.91 20.41
CA LYS A 31 -16.61 -43.89 21.45
C LYS A 31 -17.93 -43.16 21.29
N SER A 32 -18.82 -43.27 22.27
CA SER A 32 -19.81 -42.24 22.50
C SER A 32 -18.97 -40.99 22.82
N GLN A 33 -18.53 -40.28 21.78
CA GLN A 33 -17.94 -38.97 21.91
C GLN A 33 -19.09 -38.09 22.39
N GLY A 34 -19.30 -38.09 23.71
CA GLY A 34 -19.86 -36.94 24.36
C GLY A 34 -19.06 -35.74 23.89
N TRP A 35 -19.75 -34.63 23.69
CA TRP A 35 -19.11 -33.39 23.25
C TRP A 35 -17.92 -33.10 24.16
N GLN A 36 -16.80 -32.75 23.55
CA GLN A 36 -15.57 -32.41 24.24
C GLN A 36 -15.58 -30.91 24.48
N ARG A 37 -15.57 -30.49 25.75
CA ARG A 37 -15.48 -29.07 26.10
C ARG A 37 -14.16 -28.50 25.56
N ILE A 38 -14.27 -27.45 24.76
CA ILE A 38 -13.12 -26.69 24.28
C ILE A 38 -12.47 -25.99 25.48
N GLY A 39 -11.15 -26.08 25.60
CA GLY A 39 -10.43 -25.38 26.66
C GLY A 39 -10.57 -23.86 26.55
N GLN A 40 -10.52 -23.13 27.66
CA GLN A 40 -10.76 -21.67 27.68
C GLN A 40 -9.84 -20.93 26.70
N LYS A 41 -8.56 -21.26 26.65
CA LYS A 41 -7.59 -20.63 25.73
C LYS A 41 -7.94 -20.90 24.27
N ASP A 42 -8.26 -22.14 23.95
CA ASP A 42 -8.64 -22.53 22.58
C ASP A 42 -9.93 -21.86 22.15
N PHE A 43 -10.89 -21.73 23.08
CA PHE A 43 -12.15 -21.02 22.85
C PHE A 43 -11.91 -19.52 22.57
N GLN A 44 -11.07 -18.86 23.39
CA GLN A 44 -10.69 -17.46 23.21
C GLN A 44 -10.04 -17.20 21.84
N GLU A 45 -9.16 -18.09 21.39
CA GLU A 45 -8.49 -17.96 20.09
C GLU A 45 -9.40 -18.28 18.88
N LEU A 46 -10.33 -19.23 19.04
CA LEU A 46 -11.28 -19.63 17.99
C LEU A 46 -12.39 -18.60 17.78
N LEU A 47 -12.83 -17.93 18.85
CA LEU A 47 -13.96 -17.01 18.82
C LEU A 47 -13.85 -15.91 17.75
N PRO A 48 -12.75 -15.14 17.61
CA PRO A 48 -12.67 -14.13 16.55
C PRO A 48 -12.74 -14.73 15.15
N GLN A 49 -12.25 -15.95 14.93
CA GLN A 49 -12.33 -16.61 13.62
C GLN A 49 -13.76 -17.03 13.29
N MET A 50 -14.49 -17.55 14.28
CA MET A 50 -15.89 -17.95 14.13
C MET A 50 -16.79 -16.73 13.88
N LEU A 51 -16.60 -15.64 14.62
CA LEU A 51 -17.33 -14.38 14.41
C LEU A 51 -17.03 -13.76 13.04
N MET A 52 -15.77 -13.81 12.59
CA MET A 52 -15.40 -13.34 11.26
C MET A 52 -16.03 -14.21 10.16
N ALA A 53 -16.03 -15.53 10.34
CA ALA A 53 -16.66 -16.46 9.40
C ALA A 53 -18.17 -16.21 9.30
N GLU A 54 -18.85 -16.04 10.43
CA GLU A 54 -20.27 -15.69 10.50
C GLU A 54 -20.58 -14.39 9.73
N ALA A 55 -19.85 -13.31 10.02
CA ALA A 55 -20.04 -12.04 9.32
C ALA A 55 -19.81 -12.14 7.80
N ILE A 56 -18.80 -12.90 7.36
CA ILE A 56 -18.52 -13.12 5.93
C ILE A 56 -19.63 -13.93 5.27
N TYR A 57 -20.14 -14.96 5.95
CA TYR A 57 -21.17 -15.84 5.42
C TYR A 57 -22.52 -15.13 5.32
N GLU A 58 -22.83 -14.26 6.29
CA GLU A 58 -23.99 -13.36 6.25
C GLU A 58 -23.87 -12.34 5.13
N GLN A 59 -22.73 -11.67 5.00
CA GLN A 59 -22.49 -10.69 3.93
C GLN A 59 -22.67 -11.30 2.53
N ARG A 60 -22.28 -12.58 2.37
CA ARG A 60 -22.40 -13.33 1.11
C ARG A 60 -23.73 -14.06 0.94
N SER A 61 -24.65 -13.96 1.92
CA SER A 61 -25.94 -14.65 1.92
C SER A 61 -25.83 -16.15 1.63
N LEU A 62 -24.82 -16.84 2.20
CA LEU A 62 -24.59 -18.25 1.90
C LEU A 62 -25.74 -19.13 2.43
N PRO A 63 -26.09 -20.24 1.73
CA PRO A 63 -27.00 -21.26 2.25
C PRO A 63 -26.47 -21.91 3.53
N ASP A 64 -27.37 -22.28 4.45
CA ASP A 64 -27.03 -22.85 5.76
C ASP A 64 -26.14 -24.10 5.67
N SER A 65 -26.35 -24.95 4.65
CA SER A 65 -25.52 -26.13 4.40
C SER A 65 -24.05 -25.77 4.13
N LEU A 66 -23.79 -24.66 3.43
CA LEU A 66 -22.43 -24.17 3.17
C LEU A 66 -21.84 -23.46 4.40
N ARG A 67 -22.66 -22.79 5.21
CA ARG A 67 -22.20 -22.18 6.48
C ARG A 67 -21.73 -23.26 7.44
N ILE A 68 -22.52 -24.32 7.62
CA ILE A 68 -22.20 -25.47 8.48
C ILE A 68 -20.87 -26.10 8.04
N LEU A 69 -20.70 -26.35 6.74
CA LEU A 69 -19.44 -26.86 6.20
C LEU A 69 -18.28 -25.90 6.50
N GLY A 70 -18.47 -24.60 6.28
CA GLY A 70 -17.50 -23.56 6.60
C GLY A 70 -17.05 -23.58 8.06
N TYR A 71 -17.99 -23.59 9.00
CA TYR A 71 -17.68 -23.69 10.44
C TYR A 71 -16.97 -25.00 10.79
N GLN A 72 -17.38 -26.13 10.22
CA GLN A 72 -16.70 -27.41 10.39
C GLN A 72 -15.25 -27.36 9.88
N THR A 73 -14.97 -26.63 8.79
CA THR A 73 -13.58 -26.48 8.31
C THR A 73 -12.72 -25.69 9.28
N VAL A 74 -13.25 -24.61 9.87
CA VAL A 74 -12.51 -23.77 10.83
C VAL A 74 -12.23 -24.55 12.11
N LEU A 75 -13.23 -25.25 12.65
CA LEU A 75 -13.10 -26.05 13.87
C LEU A 75 -12.23 -27.30 13.65
N GLY A 76 -12.35 -27.92 12.47
CA GLY A 76 -11.60 -29.11 12.09
C GLY A 76 -10.08 -28.89 12.04
N GLN A 77 -9.61 -27.67 11.76
CA GLN A 77 -8.18 -27.32 11.82
C GLN A 77 -7.59 -27.53 13.22
N ARG A 78 -8.41 -27.44 14.27
CA ARG A 78 -8.01 -27.63 15.67
C ARG A 78 -8.54 -28.94 16.27
N GLY A 79 -9.12 -29.81 15.44
CA GLY A 79 -9.64 -31.11 15.86
C GLY A 79 -10.96 -31.04 16.64
N TYR A 80 -11.69 -29.93 16.56
CA TYR A 80 -12.99 -29.75 17.22
C TYR A 80 -14.15 -29.94 16.25
N THR A 81 -15.31 -30.34 16.77
CA THR A 81 -16.56 -30.45 16.00
C THR A 81 -17.48 -29.26 16.26
N LEU A 82 -18.47 -29.05 15.38
CA LEU A 82 -19.50 -28.03 15.58
C LEU A 82 -20.30 -28.27 16.88
N THR A 83 -20.56 -29.54 17.19
CA THR A 83 -21.23 -29.93 18.45
C THR A 83 -20.41 -29.54 19.68
N ASP A 84 -19.09 -29.66 19.62
CA ASP A 84 -18.18 -29.24 20.69
C ASP A 84 -18.19 -27.71 20.88
N TRP A 85 -18.29 -26.97 19.79
CA TRP A 85 -18.38 -25.51 19.79
C TRP A 85 -19.68 -25.02 20.42
N ASP A 86 -20.83 -25.49 19.93
CA ASP A 86 -22.15 -25.05 20.41
C ASP A 86 -22.37 -25.37 21.89
N SER A 87 -21.96 -26.58 22.30
CA SER A 87 -22.03 -27.01 23.70
C SER A 87 -21.09 -26.21 24.61
N SER A 88 -19.89 -25.87 24.13
CA SER A 88 -18.95 -25.03 24.88
C SER A 88 -19.49 -23.62 25.06
N GLN A 89 -20.11 -23.01 24.04
CA GLN A 89 -20.74 -21.69 24.17
C GLN A 89 -21.81 -21.67 25.27
N VAL A 90 -22.73 -22.65 25.25
CA VAL A 90 -23.79 -22.77 26.25
C VAL A 90 -23.19 -22.99 27.65
N TRP A 91 -22.16 -23.82 27.76
CA TRP A 91 -21.52 -24.11 29.04
C TRP A 91 -20.83 -22.87 29.63
N TYR A 92 -20.04 -22.15 28.83
CA TYR A 92 -19.36 -20.92 29.27
C TYR A 92 -20.37 -19.83 29.62
N GLY A 93 -21.41 -19.64 28.79
CA GLY A 93 -22.49 -18.68 29.06
C GLY A 93 -23.29 -18.97 30.33
N ARG A 94 -23.40 -20.24 30.74
CA ARG A 94 -24.17 -20.63 31.93
C ARG A 94 -23.35 -20.70 33.22
N TYR A 95 -22.12 -21.22 33.14
CA TYR A 95 -21.32 -21.57 34.33
C TYR A 95 -20.09 -20.67 34.53
N ARG A 96 -19.65 -19.95 33.51
CA ARG A 96 -18.40 -19.16 33.50
C ARG A 96 -18.52 -17.86 32.69
N VAL A 97 -19.47 -17.02 33.11
CA VAL A 97 -19.80 -15.76 32.41
C VAL A 97 -18.61 -14.79 32.32
N SER A 98 -17.77 -14.70 33.36
CA SER A 98 -16.59 -13.81 33.34
C SER A 98 -15.56 -14.26 32.28
N GLU A 99 -15.25 -15.56 32.23
CA GLU A 99 -14.34 -16.14 31.24
C GLU A 99 -14.89 -15.99 29.81
N TYR A 100 -16.23 -16.05 29.68
CA TYR A 100 -16.93 -15.81 28.42
C TYR A 100 -16.79 -14.35 27.97
N GLN A 101 -17.01 -13.38 28.87
CA GLN A 101 -16.83 -11.96 28.57
C GLN A 101 -15.38 -11.64 28.16
N GLU A 102 -14.39 -12.16 28.88
CA GLU A 102 -12.98 -12.01 28.52
C GLU A 102 -12.67 -12.54 27.12
N ALA A 103 -13.33 -13.63 26.70
CA ALA A 103 -13.17 -14.16 25.35
C ALA A 103 -13.70 -13.20 24.28
N TYR A 104 -14.85 -12.57 24.51
CA TYR A 104 -15.40 -11.56 23.61
C TYR A 104 -14.55 -10.29 23.57
N ASP A 105 -14.07 -9.81 24.72
CA ASP A 105 -13.17 -8.65 24.79
C ASP A 105 -11.87 -8.91 24.01
N TYR A 106 -11.31 -10.10 24.15
CA TYR A 106 -10.17 -10.55 23.36
C TYR A 106 -10.49 -10.57 21.85
N ALA A 107 -11.64 -11.15 21.47
CA ALA A 107 -12.07 -11.22 20.08
C ALA A 107 -12.24 -9.82 19.46
N LEU A 108 -12.85 -8.88 20.20
CA LEU A 108 -13.01 -7.48 19.79
C LEU A 108 -11.66 -6.81 19.54
N GLY A 109 -10.68 -7.01 20.42
CA GLY A 109 -9.32 -6.48 20.25
C GLY A 109 -8.64 -7.00 18.99
N VAL A 110 -8.71 -8.31 18.74
CA VAL A 110 -8.14 -8.95 17.55
C VAL A 110 -8.80 -8.42 16.28
N LEU A 111 -10.13 -8.41 16.21
CA LEU A 111 -10.87 -7.97 15.02
C LEU A 111 -10.65 -6.47 14.73
N THR A 112 -10.62 -5.63 15.76
CA THR A 112 -10.37 -4.18 15.60
C THR A 112 -8.96 -3.93 15.02
N SER A 113 -7.95 -4.63 15.54
CA SER A 113 -6.58 -4.50 15.04
C SER A 113 -6.44 -4.92 13.57
N GLN A 114 -7.14 -5.99 13.18
CA GLN A 114 -7.18 -6.46 11.79
C GLN A 114 -7.90 -5.46 10.88
N GLN A 115 -9.04 -4.91 11.34
CA GLN A 115 -9.79 -3.88 10.61
C GLN A 115 -8.94 -2.64 10.35
N GLU A 116 -8.21 -2.13 11.35
CA GLU A 116 -7.31 -0.99 11.17
C GLU A 116 -6.19 -1.29 10.17
N GLY A 117 -5.59 -2.48 10.28
CA GLY A 117 -4.55 -2.93 9.34
C GLY A 117 -5.05 -2.98 7.90
N LEU A 118 -6.26 -3.52 7.69
CA LEU A 118 -6.91 -3.57 6.38
C LEU A 118 -7.27 -2.16 5.87
N ARG A 119 -7.81 -1.30 6.75
CA ARG A 119 -8.13 0.09 6.39
C ARG A 119 -6.91 0.86 5.91
N ARG A 120 -5.78 0.77 6.61
CA ARG A 120 -4.51 1.39 6.19
C ARG A 120 -4.05 0.88 4.82
N ARG A 121 -4.24 -0.42 4.53
CA ARG A 121 -3.93 -1.01 3.22
C ARG A 121 -4.85 -0.44 2.14
N VAL A 122 -6.16 -0.41 2.37
CA VAL A 122 -7.13 0.19 1.44
C VAL A 122 -6.80 1.66 1.16
N ASP A 123 -6.54 2.46 2.20
CA ASP A 123 -6.15 3.87 2.06
C ASP A 123 -4.82 4.05 1.30
N SER A 124 -3.89 3.10 1.45
CA SER A 124 -2.64 3.09 0.66
C SER A 124 -2.89 2.75 -0.82
N LEU A 125 -3.76 1.78 -1.10
CA LEU A 125 -4.13 1.39 -2.46
C LEU A 125 -4.87 2.52 -3.16
N ALA A 126 -5.85 3.14 -2.49
CA ALA A 126 -6.58 4.29 -3.02
C ALA A 126 -5.64 5.46 -3.37
N ARG A 127 -4.61 5.72 -2.56
CA ARG A 127 -3.59 6.74 -2.88
C ARG A 127 -2.74 6.35 -4.09
N ILE A 128 -2.37 5.08 -4.23
CA ILE A 128 -1.61 4.57 -5.37
C ILE A 128 -2.46 4.66 -6.65
N GLU A 129 -3.72 4.25 -6.60
CA GLU A 129 -4.67 4.30 -7.71
C GLU A 129 -4.97 5.74 -8.13
N ALA A 130 -5.24 6.64 -7.18
CA ALA A 130 -5.43 8.06 -7.46
C ALA A 130 -4.19 8.67 -8.14
N ARG A 131 -2.99 8.29 -7.69
CA ARG A 131 -1.73 8.72 -8.31
C ARG A 131 -1.56 8.13 -9.72
N ALA A 132 -1.88 6.86 -9.92
CA ALA A 132 -1.81 6.20 -11.23
C ALA A 132 -2.81 6.80 -12.23
N TYR A 133 -4.04 7.06 -11.79
CA TYR A 133 -5.05 7.73 -12.60
C TYR A 133 -4.60 9.14 -12.98
N ALA A 134 -4.13 9.92 -12.01
CA ALA A 134 -3.66 11.27 -12.24
C ALA A 134 -2.39 11.33 -13.11
N TRP A 135 -1.56 10.29 -13.07
CA TRP A 135 -0.47 10.07 -14.02
C TRP A 135 -1.00 9.82 -15.45
N SER A 136 -1.97 8.92 -15.62
CA SER A 136 -2.55 8.61 -16.92
C SER A 136 -3.30 9.79 -17.56
N SER A 137 -3.94 10.63 -16.75
CA SER A 137 -4.72 11.78 -17.19
C SER A 137 -3.88 13.04 -17.38
N GLY A 138 -2.61 13.04 -16.96
CA GLY A 138 -1.75 14.22 -17.04
C GLY A 138 -2.30 15.43 -16.26
N ALA A 139 -3.13 15.21 -15.24
CA ALA A 139 -3.86 16.25 -14.52
C ALA A 139 -3.13 16.78 -13.27
N LEU A 140 -1.88 16.38 -13.05
CA LEU A 140 -1.12 16.80 -11.87
C LEU A 140 -0.27 18.04 -12.16
N ASP A 141 -0.60 19.13 -11.49
CA ASP A 141 0.28 20.28 -11.41
C ASP A 141 1.40 20.01 -10.41
N SER A 142 2.66 20.16 -10.85
CA SER A 142 3.88 20.08 -10.04
C SER A 142 4.17 18.74 -9.34
N THR A 143 3.75 17.60 -9.87
CA THR A 143 4.19 16.29 -9.33
C THR A 143 5.34 15.68 -10.13
N ASN A 144 6.27 15.02 -9.42
CA ASN A 144 7.21 14.10 -10.06
C ASN A 144 6.44 12.98 -10.77
N LEU A 145 6.54 12.96 -12.11
CA LEU A 145 5.88 12.04 -13.04
C LEU A 145 6.58 10.67 -13.12
N LEU A 146 7.65 10.46 -12.35
CA LEU A 146 8.40 9.21 -12.30
C LEU A 146 8.20 8.49 -10.95
N LEU A 147 8.25 7.16 -10.99
CA LEU A 147 8.22 6.32 -9.79
C LEU A 147 9.57 6.46 -9.06
N ASP A 148 9.59 7.22 -7.98
CA ASP A 148 10.82 7.57 -7.27
C ASP A 148 11.25 6.41 -6.36
N SER A 149 12.44 5.88 -6.59
CA SER A 149 13.10 4.96 -5.67
C SER A 149 14.56 5.33 -5.53
N VAL A 150 14.99 5.49 -4.28
CA VAL A 150 16.40 5.69 -3.94
C VAL A 150 17.20 4.50 -4.46
N SER A 151 18.30 4.75 -5.16
CA SER A 151 19.26 3.70 -5.51
C SER A 151 20.66 4.00 -5.03
N ILE A 152 21.30 2.97 -4.52
CA ILE A 152 22.65 3.01 -3.96
C ILE A 152 23.55 2.17 -4.86
N HIS A 153 24.71 2.71 -5.22
CA HIS A 153 25.70 2.11 -6.11
C HIS A 153 27.10 2.25 -5.51
N HIS A 154 28.04 1.43 -5.95
CA HIS A 154 29.44 1.59 -5.55
C HIS A 154 30.12 2.69 -6.39
N PRO A 155 31.14 3.38 -5.82
CA PRO A 155 31.93 4.34 -6.58
C PRO A 155 32.63 3.69 -7.78
N GLY A 156 32.44 4.24 -8.98
CA GLY A 156 32.96 3.70 -10.23
C GLY A 156 32.06 2.67 -10.92
N ASP A 157 30.89 2.35 -10.38
CA ASP A 157 29.89 1.53 -11.07
C ASP A 157 29.30 2.27 -12.27
N TYR A 158 28.90 1.50 -13.28
CA TYR A 158 28.12 2.02 -14.40
C TYR A 158 26.66 2.18 -13.98
N LEU A 159 26.16 3.40 -14.10
CA LEU A 159 24.79 3.76 -13.79
C LEU A 159 24.01 3.97 -15.07
N GLU A 160 22.81 3.40 -15.11
CA GLU A 160 21.83 3.67 -16.14
C GLU A 160 20.43 3.74 -15.54
N ARG A 161 19.80 4.91 -15.64
CA ARG A 161 18.39 5.12 -15.35
C ARG A 161 17.77 5.93 -16.46
N SER A 162 16.62 5.50 -16.97
CA SER A 162 15.92 6.16 -18.06
C SER A 162 14.43 6.20 -17.81
N PHE A 163 13.77 7.13 -18.49
CA PHE A 163 12.31 7.20 -18.54
C PHE A 163 11.85 7.57 -19.95
N SER A 164 10.62 7.16 -20.25
CA SER A 164 9.88 7.59 -21.43
C SER A 164 8.45 7.88 -21.01
N LEU A 165 8.05 9.13 -21.14
CA LEU A 165 6.72 9.63 -20.80
C LEU A 165 6.01 10.06 -22.08
N SER A 166 4.84 9.47 -22.33
CA SER A 166 3.94 9.87 -23.42
C SER A 166 2.58 10.20 -22.81
N PRO A 167 2.29 11.48 -22.51
CA PRO A 167 1.00 11.86 -21.93
C PRO A 167 -0.14 11.57 -22.91
N SER A 168 -1.33 11.25 -22.38
CA SER A 168 -2.55 11.05 -23.16
C SER A 168 -2.99 12.32 -23.88
N VAL A 169 -2.81 13.48 -23.24
CA VAL A 169 -3.02 14.81 -23.81
C VAL A 169 -1.67 15.52 -23.95
N PRO A 170 -1.31 16.02 -25.15
CA PRO A 170 -0.09 16.78 -25.36
C PRO A 170 -0.01 18.01 -24.45
N TYR A 171 1.19 18.34 -23.95
CA TYR A 171 1.35 19.54 -23.10
C TYR A 171 1.42 20.79 -23.98
N ALA A 172 0.61 21.79 -23.63
CA ALA A 172 0.50 23.04 -24.37
C ALA A 172 1.75 23.93 -24.23
N SER A 173 1.91 24.88 -25.15
CA SER A 173 2.93 25.93 -25.08
C SER A 173 2.87 26.72 -23.78
N GLY A 174 4.01 27.22 -23.32
CA GLY A 174 4.14 27.94 -22.04
C GLY A 174 4.31 27.02 -20.83
N THR A 175 4.01 25.72 -20.95
CA THR A 175 4.27 24.74 -19.88
C THR A 175 5.78 24.57 -19.66
N ASP A 176 6.22 24.64 -18.40
CA ASP A 176 7.61 24.41 -18.00
C ASP A 176 7.79 22.95 -17.59
N VAL A 177 8.69 22.23 -18.28
CA VAL A 177 9.05 20.86 -17.96
C VAL A 177 10.44 20.81 -17.35
N ARG A 178 10.58 20.07 -16.24
CA ARG A 178 11.83 19.96 -15.50
C ARG A 178 12.22 18.52 -15.28
N PHE A 179 13.40 18.13 -15.76
CA PHE A 179 14.05 16.88 -15.40
C PHE A 179 15.10 17.14 -14.31
N ALA A 180 14.88 16.61 -13.11
CA ALA A 180 15.73 16.83 -11.96
C ALA A 180 16.20 15.51 -11.33
N VAL A 181 17.48 15.46 -10.98
CA VAL A 181 18.13 14.32 -10.33
C VAL A 181 18.93 14.82 -9.14
N ARG A 182 18.70 14.20 -7.98
CA ARG A 182 19.49 14.47 -6.77
C ARG A 182 20.52 13.38 -6.56
N LEU A 183 21.79 13.78 -6.46
CA LEU A 183 22.92 12.88 -6.33
C LEU A 183 23.68 13.12 -5.03
N HIS A 184 24.09 12.03 -4.37
CA HIS A 184 24.85 12.05 -3.13
C HIS A 184 26.09 11.16 -3.21
N GLY A 185 27.05 11.40 -2.32
CA GLY A 185 28.15 10.47 -2.11
C GLY A 185 29.26 10.51 -3.16
N PHE A 186 29.55 11.66 -3.76
CA PHE A 186 30.74 11.84 -4.61
C PHE A 186 31.40 13.20 -4.37
N SER A 187 32.59 13.43 -4.91
CA SER A 187 33.25 14.76 -4.92
C SER A 187 33.41 15.23 -6.37
N PRO A 188 32.91 16.43 -6.74
CA PRO A 188 32.91 16.93 -8.12
C PRO A 188 34.32 17.29 -8.61
N LYS A 189 35.31 17.33 -7.72
CA LYS A 189 36.71 17.69 -8.03
C LYS A 189 37.57 16.51 -8.48
N GLN A 190 37.02 15.29 -8.56
CA GLN A 190 37.80 14.10 -8.92
C GLN A 190 37.62 13.72 -10.39
N PRO A 191 38.73 13.46 -11.12
CA PRO A 191 38.66 12.98 -12.50
C PRO A 191 38.11 11.54 -12.56
N GLY A 192 37.26 11.26 -13.55
CA GLY A 192 36.85 9.89 -13.89
C GLY A 192 35.35 9.62 -13.99
N GLY A 193 34.48 10.53 -13.51
CA GLY A 193 33.04 10.39 -13.69
C GLY A 193 32.61 10.75 -15.11
N THR A 194 31.98 9.81 -15.83
CA THR A 194 31.38 10.06 -17.15
C THR A 194 29.86 10.18 -17.06
N LEU A 195 29.33 10.44 -15.87
CA LEU A 195 27.89 10.53 -15.61
C LEU A 195 27.27 11.77 -16.25
N ARG A 196 26.17 11.54 -16.97
CA ARG A 196 25.56 12.51 -17.88
C ARG A 196 24.05 12.43 -17.75
N MET A 197 23.41 13.59 -17.71
CA MET A 197 21.96 13.70 -17.70
C MET A 197 21.50 14.21 -19.06
N HIS A 198 20.47 13.59 -19.62
CA HIS A 198 19.95 13.91 -20.95
C HIS A 198 18.42 13.97 -20.91
N LEU A 199 17.86 14.92 -21.64
CA LEU A 199 16.42 15.07 -21.84
C LEU A 199 16.15 15.33 -23.31
N ARG A 200 15.26 14.54 -23.89
CA ARG A 200 14.69 14.72 -25.22
C ARG A 200 13.20 15.00 -25.09
N VAL A 201 12.76 16.05 -25.75
CA VAL A 201 11.36 16.48 -25.82
C VAL A 201 10.94 16.42 -27.29
N GLU A 202 9.95 15.60 -27.60
CA GLU A 202 9.38 15.43 -28.94
C GLU A 202 8.03 16.15 -29.00
N PHE A 203 7.83 16.92 -30.06
CA PHE A 203 6.63 17.72 -30.28
C PHE A 203 5.65 17.02 -31.22
N THR A 204 4.41 17.53 -31.26
CA THR A 204 3.37 17.04 -32.17
C THR A 204 3.70 17.26 -33.65
N ASP A 205 4.49 18.29 -33.97
CA ASP A 205 4.98 18.61 -35.31
C ASP A 205 6.18 17.74 -35.77
N SER A 206 6.46 16.64 -35.05
CA SER A 206 7.60 15.74 -35.26
C SER A 206 8.98 16.38 -35.07
N THR A 207 9.06 17.65 -34.64
CA THR A 207 10.33 18.24 -34.22
C THR A 207 10.74 17.76 -32.83
N GLN A 208 12.02 17.87 -32.50
CA GLN A 208 12.54 17.49 -31.20
C GLN A 208 13.53 18.53 -30.65
N ARG A 209 13.61 18.60 -29.32
CA ARG A 209 14.63 19.34 -28.59
C ARG A 209 15.37 18.41 -27.66
N VAL A 210 16.67 18.64 -27.54
CA VAL A 210 17.58 17.77 -26.81
C VAL A 210 18.42 18.63 -25.88
N PHE A 211 18.54 18.19 -24.63
CA PHE A 211 19.29 18.85 -23.57
C PHE A 211 20.23 17.84 -22.92
N ASP A 212 21.46 18.26 -22.67
CA ASP A 212 22.47 17.49 -21.98
C ASP A 212 23.08 18.34 -20.86
N LEU A 213 23.25 17.77 -19.66
CA LEU A 213 23.86 18.45 -18.53
C LEU A 213 25.13 17.74 -18.08
N ARG A 214 26.26 18.45 -18.14
CA ARG A 214 27.61 18.02 -17.74
C ARG A 214 28.45 19.25 -17.35
N PRO A 215 29.34 19.17 -16.35
CA PRO A 215 29.45 18.10 -15.35
C PRO A 215 28.29 18.15 -14.34
N LEU A 216 27.98 17.01 -13.70
CA LEU A 216 26.97 16.93 -12.65
C LEU A 216 27.58 17.30 -11.29
N LYS A 217 26.77 17.95 -10.44
CA LYS A 217 27.16 18.41 -9.09
C LYS A 217 26.52 17.55 -8.00
N ILE A 218 27.12 17.54 -6.81
CA ILE A 218 26.47 16.95 -5.63
C ILE A 218 25.20 17.76 -5.35
N GLY A 219 24.14 17.08 -4.91
CA GLY A 219 22.84 17.68 -4.66
C GLY A 219 22.00 17.68 -5.93
N MET A 220 21.25 18.76 -6.14
CA MET A 220 20.24 18.83 -7.19
C MET A 220 20.83 19.24 -8.54
N ASN A 221 20.54 18.46 -9.59
CA ASN A 221 20.86 18.77 -10.98
C ASN A 221 19.55 18.87 -11.76
N VAL A 222 19.34 19.95 -12.51
CA VAL A 222 18.06 20.23 -13.17
C VAL A 222 18.27 20.64 -14.62
N LEU A 223 17.49 20.05 -15.53
CA LEU A 223 17.25 20.52 -16.89
C LEU A 223 15.83 21.07 -16.94
N SER A 224 15.67 22.38 -17.15
CA SER A 224 14.38 23.06 -17.27
C SER A 224 14.18 23.51 -18.71
N PHE A 225 12.97 23.37 -19.22
CA PHE A 225 12.62 23.84 -20.56
C PHE A 225 11.17 24.30 -20.61
N VAL A 226 10.96 25.54 -21.04
CA VAL A 226 9.63 26.08 -21.31
C VAL A 226 9.25 25.75 -22.75
N LEU A 227 8.07 25.15 -22.93
CA LEU A 227 7.55 24.79 -24.23
C LEU A 227 7.29 26.05 -25.06
N PRO A 228 7.89 26.19 -26.26
CA PRO A 228 7.77 27.39 -27.07
C PRO A 228 6.36 27.58 -27.62
N GLU A 229 6.01 28.82 -27.94
CA GLU A 229 4.72 29.16 -28.54
C GLU A 229 4.45 28.35 -29.81
N GLY A 230 3.19 27.92 -29.97
CA GLY A 230 2.74 27.13 -31.11
C GLY A 230 3.21 25.67 -31.12
N LYS A 231 3.99 25.22 -30.13
CA LYS A 231 4.42 23.82 -30.03
C LYS A 231 3.78 23.11 -28.84
N MET A 232 3.32 21.88 -29.08
CA MET A 232 2.81 21.00 -28.03
C MET A 232 3.73 19.79 -27.86
N MET A 233 4.03 19.43 -26.62
CA MET A 233 4.85 18.25 -26.33
C MET A 233 4.02 16.97 -26.45
N ARG A 234 4.47 16.06 -27.30
CA ARG A 234 3.88 14.72 -27.46
C ARG A 234 4.54 13.70 -26.55
N LYS A 235 5.85 13.76 -26.38
CA LYS A 235 6.62 12.77 -25.63
C LYS A 235 7.86 13.41 -25.01
N ALA A 236 8.22 12.96 -23.82
CA ALA A 236 9.49 13.29 -23.19
C ALA A 236 10.23 12.00 -22.82
N SER A 237 11.52 11.93 -23.13
CA SER A 237 12.37 10.83 -22.72
C SER A 237 13.66 11.37 -22.16
N GLY A 238 14.15 10.81 -21.06
CA GLY A 238 15.39 11.25 -20.47
C GLY A 238 16.13 10.12 -19.78
N TRP A 239 17.41 10.36 -19.53
CA TRP A 239 18.26 9.37 -18.90
C TRP A 239 19.39 10.00 -18.10
N LEU A 240 19.85 9.24 -17.10
CA LEU A 240 21.08 9.44 -16.34
C LEU A 240 21.96 8.23 -16.64
N ARG A 241 23.06 8.44 -17.37
CA ARG A 241 23.94 7.36 -17.83
C ARG A 241 25.41 7.73 -17.65
N GLY A 242 26.22 6.75 -17.28
CA GLY A 242 27.67 6.85 -17.25
C GLY A 242 28.28 6.25 -15.99
N VAL A 243 29.58 6.41 -15.84
CA VAL A 243 30.33 5.87 -14.70
C VAL A 243 30.25 6.84 -13.53
N SER A 244 29.88 6.33 -12.36
CA SER A 244 29.77 7.13 -11.14
C SER A 244 31.17 7.65 -10.73
N PRO A 245 31.32 8.92 -10.32
CA PRO A 245 32.63 9.46 -9.97
C PRO A 245 33.24 8.70 -8.80
N ARG A 246 34.50 8.26 -8.93
CA ARG A 246 35.23 7.65 -7.81
C ARG A 246 35.57 8.74 -6.80
N GLY A 247 35.18 8.54 -5.54
CA GLY A 247 35.57 9.47 -4.49
C GLY A 247 35.81 8.86 -3.13
N LYS A 248 36.09 9.73 -2.15
CA LYS A 248 36.37 9.32 -0.75
C LYS A 248 35.15 8.69 -0.06
N SER A 249 33.96 8.93 -0.61
CA SER A 249 32.70 8.35 -0.17
C SER A 249 32.67 6.85 -0.44
N LYS A 250 32.19 6.05 0.52
CA LYS A 250 32.02 4.60 0.34
C LYS A 250 30.82 4.23 -0.54
N PHE A 251 29.89 5.16 -0.79
CA PHE A 251 28.67 4.91 -1.55
C PHE A 251 28.34 6.09 -2.46
N PHE A 252 27.70 5.81 -3.59
CA PHE A 252 27.08 6.80 -4.47
C PHE A 252 25.58 6.55 -4.47
N ALA A 253 24.76 7.58 -4.29
CA ALA A 253 23.31 7.41 -4.25
C ALA A 253 22.61 8.37 -5.22
N VAL A 254 21.65 7.83 -5.95
CA VAL A 254 20.61 8.60 -6.64
C VAL A 254 19.42 8.63 -5.69
N ASP A 255 19.29 9.74 -4.97
CA ASP A 255 18.22 9.95 -3.98
C ASP A 255 16.89 10.19 -4.69
N SER A 256 16.90 11.06 -5.70
CA SER A 256 15.70 11.32 -6.52
C SER A 256 15.98 11.29 -8.01
N PHE A 257 15.02 10.77 -8.76
CA PHE A 257 15.00 10.80 -10.22
C PHE A 257 13.62 11.24 -10.70
N SER A 258 13.52 12.48 -11.17
CA SER A 258 12.23 13.16 -11.29
C SER A 258 12.03 13.93 -12.57
N PHE A 259 10.84 13.81 -13.17
CA PHE A 259 10.41 14.66 -14.28
C PHE A 259 9.10 15.33 -13.89
N ALA A 260 9.07 16.66 -13.82
CA ALA A 260 7.92 17.42 -13.34
C ALA A 260 7.42 18.39 -14.41
N ARG A 261 6.11 18.64 -14.37
CA ARG A 261 5.43 19.65 -15.19
C ARG A 261 4.97 20.79 -14.29
N PHE A 262 5.24 22.01 -14.70
CA PHE A 262 4.70 23.22 -14.11
C PHE A 262 3.82 23.90 -15.15
N PRO A 263 2.55 24.21 -14.84
CA PRO A 263 1.75 25.04 -15.72
C PRO A 263 2.48 26.36 -15.95
N GLY A 264 2.43 26.86 -17.19
CA GLY A 264 3.05 28.13 -17.52
C GLY A 264 2.54 29.21 -16.57
N LYS A 265 3.46 30.02 -16.02
CA LYS A 265 3.05 31.25 -15.35
C LYS A 265 2.29 32.07 -16.39
N THR A 266 0.97 32.18 -16.27
CA THR A 266 0.33 33.45 -16.61
C THR A 266 1.10 34.48 -15.78
N PRO A 267 1.71 35.52 -16.36
CA PRO A 267 2.23 36.60 -15.56
C PRO A 267 1.03 37.14 -14.80
N VAL A 268 0.95 36.82 -13.50
CA VAL A 268 0.13 37.59 -12.57
C VAL A 268 0.74 38.99 -12.69
N PRO A 269 0.03 39.99 -13.24
CA PRO A 269 0.53 41.35 -13.15
C PRO A 269 0.79 41.56 -11.67
N ALA A 270 2.01 41.96 -11.33
CA ALA A 270 2.32 42.37 -9.98
C ALA A 270 1.28 43.42 -9.64
N VAL A 271 0.28 43.04 -8.84
CA VAL A 271 -0.50 44.01 -8.09
C VAL A 271 0.57 44.65 -7.25
N ALA A 272 0.95 45.87 -7.64
CA ALA A 272 1.75 46.74 -6.79
C ALA A 272 1.03 46.70 -5.44
N LEU A 273 1.70 46.12 -4.44
CA LEU A 273 1.39 46.43 -3.07
C LEU A 273 1.70 47.92 -2.98
N ASP A 274 0.69 48.75 -3.19
CA ASP A 274 0.72 50.13 -2.76
C ASP A 274 1.07 50.07 -1.27
N GLU A 275 2.31 50.47 -0.96
CA GLU A 275 2.73 50.73 0.41
C GLU A 275 1.69 51.69 1.00
N PRO A 276 1.13 51.43 2.20
CA PRO A 276 0.25 52.38 2.82
C PRO A 276 1.05 53.65 3.10
N GLU A 277 0.73 54.70 2.35
CA GLU A 277 1.25 56.05 2.52
C GLU A 277 1.05 56.45 3.99
N VAL A 278 2.17 56.54 4.71
CA VAL A 278 2.22 56.97 6.10
C VAL A 278 1.72 58.42 6.14
N ALA A 279 0.46 58.60 6.56
CA ALA A 279 -0.11 59.91 6.81
C ALA A 279 0.73 60.63 7.86
N LYS A 280 1.42 61.71 7.45
CA LYS A 280 1.96 62.71 8.37
C LYS A 280 0.79 63.41 9.06
N PRO A 281 0.87 63.68 10.38
CA PRO A 281 -0.11 64.52 11.04
C PRO A 281 0.14 65.97 10.62
N ASP A 282 -0.77 66.52 9.82
CA ASP A 282 -0.82 67.95 9.55
C ASP A 282 -1.28 68.69 10.82
N THR A 283 -0.40 69.60 11.23
CA THR A 283 -0.58 70.62 12.24
C THR A 283 -1.82 71.45 11.92
N LEU A 284 -2.80 71.43 12.83
CA LEU A 284 -3.96 72.33 12.78
C LEU A 284 -3.52 73.74 13.21
N ASP A 285 -3.24 74.59 12.22
CA ASP A 285 -3.21 76.03 12.40
C ASP A 285 -4.65 76.58 12.48
N ALA A 286 -4.88 77.38 13.52
CA ALA A 286 -6.10 78.14 13.75
C ALA A 286 -6.32 79.24 12.70
N PRO A 287 -7.58 79.65 12.51
CA PRO A 287 -7.87 81.09 12.52
C PRO A 287 -9.14 81.36 13.36
N SER A 288 -9.07 82.23 14.36
CA SER A 288 -9.31 83.69 14.29
C SER A 288 -10.73 84.03 14.71
N ALA A 289 -10.81 84.85 15.77
CA ALA A 289 -12.01 85.44 16.33
C ALA A 289 -12.59 86.54 15.44
N GLU A 290 -13.91 86.74 15.51
CA GLU A 290 -14.61 88.03 15.74
C GLU A 290 -16.14 87.75 15.73
N GLU A 291 -16.82 88.07 16.85
CA GLU A 291 -17.89 89.09 17.01
C GLU A 291 -19.15 88.88 16.15
N GLY A 292 -20.39 88.92 16.63
CA GLY A 292 -20.97 89.26 17.93
C GLY A 292 -22.50 89.03 17.91
N ASP A 293 -23.15 89.59 18.93
CA ASP A 293 -24.60 89.86 19.08
C ASP A 293 -25.57 88.77 19.60
N THR A 294 -25.79 88.87 20.91
CA THR A 294 -27.10 88.95 21.61
C THR A 294 -28.37 88.47 20.90
N PHE A 295 -29.06 87.48 21.49
CA PHE A 295 -30.26 87.68 22.34
C PHE A 295 -30.53 86.43 23.18
#